data_AF-A0A947JI21-F1
#
_entry.id   AF-A0A947JI21-F1
#
_cell.length_a   1.000
_cell.length_b   1.000
_cell.length_c   1.000
_cell.angle_alpha   90.00
_cell.angle_beta   90.00
_cell.angle_gamma   90.00
#
_symmetry.space_group_name_H-M   'P 1'
#
loop_
_entity.id
_entity.type
_entity.pdbx_description
1 polymer ?
#
loop_
_entity_poly.entity_id
_entity_poly.type
_entity_poly.pdbx_seq_one_letter_code
_entity_poly.pdbx_strand_id
1 'polypeptide(L)'
;MIIVRRISSIASLLLILGFFELFVLKPNWFFFIILFLEATVVLTVIGLAWKKIELQEVWQFLIPPAFLVGAAYVIIFFIEGMFYTQLFIVFVLFLLWNFIENTFLFLYQPVRYQPYALENVSAYLNLVTVFCMGAFFHSSILFLGTSGAISTIFVFIVTYVLIIQMLWINKIVLKGNYIVTGILALLVSEMFYATVFLPSSYLVNGLVVALSYYFLVGIFRYWLLKSLDRKVFRRYIIISLSIFLVVALSARWT
;
A
#
# COMPACT_ATOMS: atom_id res chain seq x y z
N MET A 1 -31.08 -3.82 -4.70
CA MET A 1 -29.70 -4.32 -4.94
C MET A 1 -28.59 -3.46 -4.33
N ILE A 2 -28.71 -2.13 -4.25
CA ILE A 2 -27.66 -1.26 -3.67
C ILE A 2 -27.45 -1.54 -2.16
N ILE A 3 -28.54 -1.73 -1.40
CA ILE A 3 -28.49 -2.02 0.05
C ILE A 3 -27.71 -3.33 0.32
N VAL A 4 -27.97 -4.39 -0.44
CA VAL A 4 -27.26 -5.68 -0.30
C VAL A 4 -25.75 -5.51 -0.52
N ARG A 5 -25.35 -4.71 -1.51
CA ARG A 5 -23.93 -4.42 -1.77
C ARG A 5 -23.30 -3.62 -0.64
N ARG A 6 -24.02 -2.64 -0.08
CA ARG A 6 -23.57 -1.86 1.07
C ARG A 6 -23.40 -2.73 2.32
N ILE A 7 -24.36 -3.60 2.61
CA ILE A 7 -24.28 -4.56 3.71
C ILE A 7 -23.10 -5.51 3.51
N SER A 8 -22.92 -6.02 2.29
CA SER A 8 -21.79 -6.90 1.95
C SER A 8 -20.43 -6.23 2.18
N SER A 9 -20.27 -4.96 1.79
CA SER A 9 -19.04 -4.18 2.03
C SER A 9 -18.74 -3.96 3.52
N ILE A 10 -19.78 -3.75 4.34
CA ILE A 10 -19.60 -3.59 5.79
C ILE A 10 -19.29 -4.95 6.44
N ALA A 11 -20.00 -6.00 6.03
CA ALA A 11 -19.80 -7.36 6.51
C ALA A 11 -18.38 -7.85 6.20
N SER A 12 -17.84 -7.55 5.02
CA SER A 12 -16.48 -7.94 4.67
C SER A 12 -15.41 -7.23 5.49
N LEU A 13 -15.60 -5.94 5.83
CA LEU A 13 -14.71 -5.24 6.76
C LEU A 13 -14.70 -5.89 8.15
N LEU A 14 -15.87 -6.30 8.65
CA LEU A 14 -15.97 -7.03 9.92
C LEU A 14 -15.32 -8.41 9.85
N LEU A 15 -15.43 -9.11 8.72
CA LEU A 15 -14.74 -10.38 8.51
C LEU A 15 -13.22 -10.20 8.47
N ILE A 16 -12.72 -9.17 7.78
CA ILE A 16 -11.28 -8.84 7.74
C ILE A 16 -10.77 -8.53 9.15
N LEU A 17 -11.51 -7.73 9.93
CA LEU A 17 -11.20 -7.50 11.35
C LEU A 17 -11.13 -8.83 12.12
N GLY A 18 -12.15 -9.69 11.97
CA GLY A 18 -12.19 -11.00 12.62
C GLY A 18 -10.99 -11.88 12.27
N PHE A 19 -10.50 -11.84 11.03
CA PHE A 19 -9.31 -12.57 10.62
C PHE A 19 -8.01 -11.98 11.21
N PHE A 20 -7.89 -10.65 11.29
CA PHE A 20 -6.77 -10.03 12.01
C PHE A 20 -6.78 -10.40 13.50
N GLU A 21 -7.93 -10.37 14.17
CA GLU A 21 -8.05 -10.80 15.57
C GLU A 21 -7.72 -12.28 15.74
N LEU A 22 -8.22 -13.13 14.84
CA LEU A 22 -7.90 -14.55 14.85
C LEU A 22 -6.39 -14.79 14.68
N PHE A 23 -5.71 -13.98 13.88
CA PHE A 23 -4.26 -14.05 13.72
C PHE A 23 -3.53 -13.71 15.01
N VAL A 24 -3.93 -12.63 15.69
CA VAL A 24 -3.37 -12.23 16.99
C VAL A 24 -3.57 -13.33 18.03
N LEU A 25 -4.72 -14.00 18.04
CA LEU A 25 -5.05 -15.06 19.01
C LEU A 25 -4.46 -16.43 18.65
N LYS A 26 -4.31 -16.73 17.35
CA LYS A 26 -3.84 -18.03 16.83
C LYS A 26 -2.80 -17.85 15.71
N PRO A 27 -1.57 -17.37 16.04
CA PRO A 27 -0.52 -17.16 15.04
C PRO A 27 -0.13 -18.42 14.25
N ASN A 28 -0.27 -19.61 14.85
CA ASN A 28 0.05 -20.89 14.21
C ASN A 28 -0.77 -21.17 12.94
N TRP A 29 -1.90 -20.50 12.76
CA TRP A 29 -2.77 -20.67 11.59
C TRP A 29 -2.41 -19.71 10.44
N PHE A 30 -1.18 -19.19 10.46
CA PHE A 30 -0.69 -18.13 9.58
C PHE A 30 -1.12 -18.29 8.11
N PHE A 31 -0.84 -19.44 7.51
CA PHE A 31 -1.11 -19.67 6.08
C PHE A 31 -2.60 -19.76 5.75
N PHE A 32 -3.42 -20.28 6.67
CA PHE A 32 -4.86 -20.37 6.45
C PHE A 32 -5.50 -19.00 6.60
N ILE A 33 -5.11 -18.22 7.61
CA ILE A 33 -5.70 -16.91 7.87
C ILE A 33 -5.39 -15.96 6.72
N ILE A 34 -4.15 -15.88 6.24
CA ILE A 34 -3.82 -15.01 5.09
C ILE A 34 -4.60 -15.39 3.84
N LEU A 35 -4.79 -16.69 3.57
CA LEU A 35 -5.57 -17.16 2.43
C LEU A 35 -7.03 -16.69 2.51
N PHE A 36 -7.69 -16.85 3.66
CA PHE A 36 -9.08 -16.43 3.83
C PHE A 36 -9.25 -14.91 3.88
N LEU A 37 -8.28 -14.21 4.45
CA LEU A 37 -8.21 -12.76 4.51
C LEU A 37 -8.09 -12.16 3.11
N GLU A 38 -7.14 -12.62 2.30
CA GLU A 38 -7.02 -12.21 0.89
C GLU A 38 -8.23 -12.61 0.04
N ALA A 39 -8.76 -13.83 0.23
CA ALA A 39 -9.99 -14.25 -0.44
C ALA A 39 -11.16 -13.32 -0.12
N THR A 40 -11.27 -12.85 1.12
CA THR A 40 -12.31 -11.89 1.54
C THR A 40 -12.15 -10.55 0.84
N VAL A 41 -10.92 -10.04 0.70
CA VAL A 41 -10.63 -8.81 -0.06
C VAL A 41 -11.02 -8.98 -1.52
N VAL A 42 -10.57 -10.07 -2.15
CA VAL A 42 -10.87 -10.42 -3.55
C VAL A 42 -12.38 -10.48 -3.79
N LEU A 43 -13.10 -11.23 -2.96
CA LEU A 43 -14.56 -11.38 -3.06
C LEU A 43 -15.29 -10.04 -2.85
N THR A 44 -14.77 -9.17 -1.98
CA THR A 44 -15.35 -7.83 -1.76
C THR A 44 -15.22 -6.97 -3.01
N VAL A 45 -14.01 -6.90 -3.58
CA VAL A 45 -13.74 -6.07 -4.77
C VAL A 45 -14.48 -6.62 -5.99
N ILE A 46 -14.41 -7.94 -6.25
CA ILE A 46 -15.16 -8.58 -7.33
C ILE A 46 -16.66 -8.38 -7.11
N GLY A 47 -17.13 -8.58 -5.88
CA GLY A 47 -18.52 -8.37 -5.48
C GLY A 47 -18.98 -6.96 -5.86
N LEU A 48 -18.21 -5.92 -5.56
CA LEU A 48 -18.50 -4.53 -5.92
C LEU A 48 -18.43 -4.26 -7.42
N ALA A 49 -17.40 -4.77 -8.10
CA ALA A 49 -17.14 -4.57 -9.51
C ALA A 49 -18.09 -5.35 -10.44
N TRP A 50 -18.76 -6.38 -9.92
CA TRP A 50 -19.55 -7.33 -10.70
C TRP A 50 -20.56 -6.64 -11.64
N LYS A 51 -20.42 -6.91 -12.95
CA LYS A 51 -21.22 -6.36 -14.07
C LYS A 51 -21.07 -4.85 -14.32
N LYS A 52 -20.17 -4.15 -13.62
CA LYS A 52 -19.96 -2.71 -13.79
C LYS A 52 -18.70 -2.36 -14.57
N ILE A 53 -17.69 -3.21 -14.50
CA ILE A 53 -16.41 -3.04 -15.19
C ILE A 53 -16.01 -4.35 -15.87
N GLU A 54 -15.10 -4.25 -16.83
CA GLU A 54 -14.53 -5.42 -17.48
C GLU A 54 -13.63 -6.18 -16.50
N LEU A 55 -13.55 -7.51 -16.66
CA LEU A 55 -12.75 -8.37 -15.78
C LEU A 55 -11.27 -7.95 -15.73
N GLN A 56 -10.74 -7.42 -16.84
CA GLN A 56 -9.36 -6.94 -16.92
C GLN A 56 -9.11 -5.72 -16.03
N GLU A 57 -10.12 -4.88 -15.82
CA GLU A 57 -10.02 -3.68 -14.99
C GLU A 57 -10.16 -4.00 -13.50
N VAL A 58 -10.82 -5.12 -13.14
CA VAL A 58 -11.01 -5.54 -11.74
C VAL A 58 -9.68 -5.68 -11.00
N TRP A 59 -8.64 -6.18 -11.68
CA TRP A 59 -7.30 -6.34 -11.11
C TRP A 59 -6.74 -5.02 -10.58
N GLN A 60 -7.05 -3.90 -11.23
CA GLN A 60 -6.54 -2.59 -10.89
C GLN A 60 -7.21 -2.00 -9.64
N PHE A 61 -8.45 -2.42 -9.34
CA PHE A 61 -9.12 -2.15 -8.07
C PHE A 61 -8.70 -3.12 -6.96
N LEU A 62 -8.25 -4.31 -7.32
CA LEU A 62 -7.84 -5.33 -6.36
C LEU A 62 -6.44 -5.09 -5.79
N ILE A 63 -5.51 -4.58 -6.60
CA ILE A 63 -4.11 -4.39 -6.21
C ILE A 63 -3.97 -3.57 -4.92
N PRO A 64 -4.51 -2.34 -4.78
CA PRO A 64 -4.26 -1.54 -3.58
C PRO A 64 -4.74 -2.20 -2.27
N PRO A 65 -6.00 -2.69 -2.16
CA PRO A 65 -6.46 -3.29 -0.92
C PRO A 65 -5.81 -4.65 -0.64
N ALA A 66 -5.55 -5.48 -1.65
CA ALA A 66 -4.90 -6.78 -1.46
C ALA A 66 -3.46 -6.60 -0.95
N PHE A 67 -2.68 -5.75 -1.61
CA PHE A 67 -1.30 -5.49 -1.17
C PHE A 67 -1.23 -4.80 0.19
N LEU A 68 -2.15 -3.89 0.51
CA LEU A 68 -2.23 -3.28 1.85
C LEU A 68 -2.48 -4.36 2.91
N VAL A 69 -3.47 -5.23 2.68
CA VAL A 69 -3.88 -6.27 3.62
C VAL A 69 -2.78 -7.30 3.82
N GLY A 70 -2.17 -7.81 2.74
CA GLY A 70 -1.03 -8.71 2.81
C GLY A 70 0.19 -8.09 3.51
N ALA A 71 0.53 -6.84 3.19
CA ALA A 71 1.66 -6.15 3.81
C ALA A 71 1.40 -5.85 5.31
N ALA A 72 0.17 -5.46 5.66
CA ALA A 72 -0.26 -5.27 7.05
C ALA A 72 -0.21 -6.58 7.84
N TYR A 73 -0.66 -7.68 7.24
CA TYR A 73 -0.66 -8.99 7.87
C TYR A 73 0.74 -9.46 8.27
N VAL A 74 1.72 -9.30 7.38
CA VAL A 74 3.09 -9.72 7.67
C VAL A 74 3.81 -8.80 8.66
N ILE A 75 3.56 -7.49 8.65
CA ILE A 75 4.22 -6.57 9.58
C ILE A 75 3.69 -6.69 11.01
N ILE A 76 2.42 -7.08 11.20
CA ILE A 76 1.82 -7.29 12.52
C ILE A 76 2.63 -8.29 13.36
N PHE A 77 3.29 -9.27 12.73
CA PHE A 77 4.15 -10.23 13.42
C PHE A 77 5.33 -9.58 14.16
N PHE A 78 5.77 -8.39 13.72
CA PHE A 78 6.90 -7.67 14.27
C PHE A 78 6.49 -6.49 15.16
N ILE A 79 5.20 -6.17 15.26
CA ILE A 79 4.71 -5.10 16.13
C ILE A 79 4.66 -5.62 17.57
N GLU A 80 5.46 -5.00 18.44
CA GLU A 80 5.47 -5.31 19.86
C GLU A 80 4.35 -4.57 20.60
N GLY A 81 3.56 -5.31 21.39
CA GLY A 81 2.54 -4.75 22.28
C GLY A 81 1.13 -4.74 21.68
N MET A 82 0.19 -5.38 22.41
CA MET A 82 -1.19 -5.58 21.96
C MET A 82 -1.91 -4.28 21.60
N PHE A 83 -1.68 -3.20 22.37
CA PHE A 83 -2.28 -1.90 22.09
C PHE A 83 -1.86 -1.35 20.71
N TYR A 84 -0.57 -1.42 20.37
CA TYR A 84 -0.06 -0.93 19.09
C TYR A 84 -0.53 -1.81 17.92
N THR A 85 -0.58 -3.13 18.12
CA THR A 85 -1.15 -4.06 17.14
C THR A 85 -2.60 -3.72 16.83
N GLN A 86 -3.42 -3.51 17.86
CA GLN A 86 -4.84 -3.17 17.72
C GLN A 86 -5.03 -1.81 17.04
N LEU A 87 -4.27 -0.79 17.44
CA LEU A 87 -4.29 0.51 16.80
C LEU A 87 -3.94 0.43 15.31
N PHE A 88 -2.95 -0.40 14.96
CA PHE A 88 -2.54 -0.62 13.58
C PHE A 88 -3.62 -1.36 12.76
N ILE A 89 -4.27 -2.38 13.32
CA ILE A 89 -5.40 -3.07 12.68
C ILE A 89 -6.54 -2.10 12.39
N VAL A 90 -6.93 -1.27 13.37
CA VAL A 90 -7.97 -0.24 13.19
C VAL A 90 -7.58 0.76 12.11
N PHE A 91 -6.31 1.18 12.06
CA PHE A 91 -5.80 2.08 11.02
C PHE A 91 -5.91 1.45 9.62
N VAL A 92 -5.50 0.19 9.46
CA VAL A 92 -5.60 -0.55 8.19
C VAL A 92 -7.07 -0.70 7.75
N LEU A 93 -7.97 -1.05 8.68
CA LEU A 93 -9.40 -1.14 8.42
C LEU A 93 -10.02 0.20 8.02
N PHE A 94 -9.58 1.31 8.63
CA PHE A 94 -10.01 2.64 8.24
C PHE A 94 -9.61 2.95 6.79
N LEU A 95 -8.38 2.64 6.38
CA LEU A 95 -7.93 2.83 4.99
C LEU A 95 -8.72 1.96 4.00
N LEU A 96 -8.95 0.69 4.34
CA LEU A 96 -9.75 -0.22 3.52
C LEU A 96 -11.19 0.24 3.39
N TRP A 97 -11.79 0.71 4.49
CA TRP A 97 -13.13 1.27 4.46
C TRP A 97 -13.21 2.48 3.53
N ASN A 98 -12.25 3.41 3.62
CA ASN A 98 -12.19 4.55 2.70
C ASN A 98 -12.07 4.11 1.24
N PHE A 99 -11.25 3.10 0.94
CA PHE A 99 -11.10 2.59 -0.42
C PHE A 99 -12.38 1.93 -0.94
N ILE A 100 -13.01 1.08 -0.13
CA ILE A 100 -14.26 0.40 -0.45
C ILE A 100 -15.40 1.40 -0.65
N GLU A 101 -15.50 2.42 0.21
CA GLU A 101 -16.51 3.46 0.10
C GLU A 101 -16.34 4.27 -1.19
N ASN A 102 -15.12 4.70 -1.51
CA ASN A 102 -14.85 5.45 -2.74
C ASN A 102 -15.07 4.60 -3.99
N THR A 103 -14.76 3.31 -3.95
CA THR A 103 -15.05 2.37 -5.04
C THR A 103 -16.57 2.20 -5.21
N PHE A 104 -17.31 2.07 -4.12
CA PHE A 104 -18.77 1.97 -4.16
C PHE A 104 -19.41 3.25 -4.72
N LEU A 105 -18.96 4.43 -4.27
CA LEU A 105 -19.44 5.72 -4.78
C LEU A 105 -19.14 5.87 -6.27
N PHE A 106 -17.92 5.52 -6.70
CA PHE A 106 -17.50 5.55 -8.09
C PHE A 106 -18.40 4.68 -9.00
N LEU A 107 -18.73 3.46 -8.58
CA LEU A 107 -19.48 2.50 -9.40
C LEU A 107 -21.01 2.66 -9.35
N TYR A 108 -21.56 3.12 -8.21
CA TYR A 108 -22.99 3.10 -7.94
C TYR A 108 -23.62 4.47 -7.67
N GLN A 109 -22.84 5.47 -7.27
CA GLN A 109 -23.33 6.81 -6.92
C GLN A 109 -22.43 7.93 -7.49
N PRO A 110 -22.26 8.01 -8.83
CA PRO A 110 -21.33 8.95 -9.45
C PRO A 110 -21.65 10.42 -9.14
N VAL A 111 -22.91 10.75 -8.84
CA VAL A 111 -23.34 12.09 -8.42
C VAL A 111 -22.70 12.53 -7.09
N ARG A 112 -22.42 11.58 -6.19
CA ARG A 112 -21.77 11.84 -4.88
C ARG A 112 -20.26 11.62 -4.92
N TYR A 113 -19.74 11.06 -6.01
CA TYR A 113 -18.33 10.77 -6.15
C TYR A 113 -17.54 12.08 -6.36
N GLN A 114 -16.53 12.30 -5.52
CA GLN A 114 -15.63 13.43 -5.69
C GLN A 114 -14.55 13.08 -6.72
N PRO A 115 -14.29 13.94 -7.72
CA PRO A 115 -13.21 13.72 -8.66
C PRO A 115 -11.87 13.48 -7.96
N TYR A 116 -11.09 12.54 -8.47
CA TYR A 116 -9.77 12.14 -7.94
C TYR A 116 -9.76 11.45 -6.58
N ALA A 117 -10.91 11.17 -5.97
CA ALA A 117 -10.96 10.57 -4.64
C ALA A 117 -10.36 9.15 -4.62
N LEU A 118 -10.68 8.31 -5.60
CA LEU A 118 -10.16 6.95 -5.69
C LEU A 118 -8.65 6.92 -5.99
N GLU A 119 -8.18 7.83 -6.83
CA GLU A 119 -6.77 8.03 -7.17
C GLU A 119 -5.95 8.40 -5.94
N ASN A 120 -6.48 9.30 -5.10
CA ASN A 120 -5.84 9.74 -3.87
C ASN A 120 -5.85 8.63 -2.81
N VAL A 121 -6.99 7.98 -2.59
CA VAL A 121 -7.09 6.87 -1.62
C VAL A 121 -6.18 5.71 -2.04
N SER A 122 -6.14 5.34 -3.32
CA SER A 122 -5.21 4.32 -3.82
C SER A 122 -3.75 4.71 -3.56
N ALA A 123 -3.38 5.98 -3.76
CA ALA A 123 -2.03 6.45 -3.48
C ALA A 123 -1.68 6.36 -1.99
N TYR A 124 -2.62 6.63 -1.08
CA TYR A 124 -2.40 6.45 0.36
C TYR A 124 -2.26 4.98 0.74
N LEU A 125 -3.10 4.09 0.18
CA LEU A 125 -2.97 2.65 0.37
C LEU A 125 -1.59 2.16 -0.08
N ASN A 126 -1.19 2.52 -1.30
CA ASN A 126 0.11 2.12 -1.86
C ASN A 126 1.28 2.64 -1.02
N LEU A 127 1.19 3.87 -0.49
CA LEU A 127 2.22 4.43 0.41
C LEU A 127 2.37 3.60 1.69
N VAL A 128 1.26 3.24 2.33
CA VAL A 128 1.26 2.43 3.55
C VAL A 128 1.73 1.00 3.25
N THR A 129 1.33 0.43 2.10
CA THR A 129 1.84 -0.85 1.62
C THR A 129 3.37 -0.84 1.52
N VAL A 130 3.95 0.17 0.86
CA VAL A 130 5.41 0.26 0.69
C VAL A 130 6.12 0.40 2.04
N PHE A 131 5.55 1.17 2.97
CA PHE A 131 6.06 1.24 4.34
C PHE A 131 6.06 -0.12 5.04
N CYS A 132 4.90 -0.80 5.07
CA CYS A 132 4.75 -2.09 5.75
C CYS A 132 5.65 -3.15 5.13
N MET A 133 5.72 -3.19 3.81
CA MET A 133 6.56 -4.10 3.05
C MET A 133 8.05 -3.83 3.32
N GLY A 134 8.49 -2.57 3.25
CA GLY A 134 9.88 -2.20 3.55
C GLY A 134 10.27 -2.59 4.97
N ALA A 135 9.41 -2.26 5.95
CA ALA A 135 9.62 -2.65 7.34
C ALA A 135 9.65 -4.17 7.53
N PHE A 136 8.79 -4.92 6.84
CA PHE A 136 8.75 -6.37 6.88
C PHE A 136 10.06 -6.98 6.35
N PHE A 137 10.52 -6.57 5.18
CA PHE A 137 11.76 -7.13 4.61
C PHE A 137 13.00 -6.73 5.40
N HIS A 138 13.07 -5.53 5.97
CA HIS A 138 14.14 -5.21 6.91
C HIS A 138 14.09 -6.10 8.15
N SER A 139 12.89 -6.34 8.69
CA SER A 139 12.71 -7.24 9.82
C SER A 139 13.11 -8.68 9.48
N SER A 140 12.76 -9.18 8.30
CA SER A 140 13.13 -10.54 7.88
C SER A 140 14.64 -10.67 7.68
N ILE A 141 15.31 -9.65 7.15
CA ILE A 141 16.77 -9.64 7.02
C ILE A 141 17.41 -9.70 8.41
N LEU A 142 16.95 -8.86 9.34
CA LEU A 142 17.53 -8.77 10.69
C LEU A 142 17.25 -10.01 11.55
N PHE A 143 16.01 -10.50 11.56
CA PHE A 143 15.57 -11.54 12.50
C PHE A 143 15.59 -12.95 11.90
N LEU A 144 15.33 -13.09 10.60
CA LEU A 144 15.26 -14.39 9.92
C LEU A 144 16.49 -14.66 9.05
N GLY A 145 17.43 -13.71 8.95
CA GLY A 145 18.64 -13.85 8.14
C GLY A 145 18.35 -13.96 6.64
N THR A 146 17.21 -13.43 6.17
CA THR A 146 16.88 -13.49 4.73
C THR A 146 17.86 -12.65 3.91
N SER A 147 18.17 -13.10 2.69
CA SER A 147 19.06 -12.34 1.80
C SER A 147 18.48 -10.98 1.44
N GLY A 148 19.27 -9.92 1.62
CA GLY A 148 18.91 -8.56 1.21
C GLY A 148 18.70 -8.43 -0.29
N ALA A 149 19.45 -9.18 -1.11
CA ALA A 149 19.30 -9.19 -2.56
C ALA A 149 17.94 -9.78 -2.98
N ILE A 150 17.54 -10.91 -2.38
CA ILE A 150 16.23 -11.54 -2.64
C ILE A 150 15.10 -10.58 -2.22
N SER A 151 15.22 -9.97 -1.05
CA SER A 151 14.25 -8.99 -0.54
C SER A 151 14.10 -7.80 -1.49
N THR A 152 15.22 -7.31 -2.05
CA THR A 152 15.23 -6.21 -3.02
C THR A 152 14.48 -6.56 -4.30
N ILE A 153 14.62 -7.79 -4.80
CA ILE A 153 13.87 -8.26 -5.97
C ILE A 153 12.36 -8.26 -5.68
N PHE A 154 11.94 -8.69 -4.49
CA PHE A 154 10.53 -8.61 -4.11
C PHE A 154 10.04 -7.16 -4.03
N VAL A 155 10.81 -6.26 -3.40
CA VAL A 155 10.52 -4.81 -3.35
C VAL A 155 10.36 -4.23 -4.74
N PHE A 156 11.24 -4.59 -5.67
CA PHE A 156 11.12 -4.19 -7.07
C PHE A 156 9.80 -4.64 -7.70
N ILE A 157 9.46 -5.93 -7.59
CA ILE A 157 8.25 -6.50 -8.19
C ILE A 157 6.99 -5.82 -7.65
N VAL A 158 6.88 -5.70 -6.33
CA VAL A 158 5.70 -5.06 -5.71
C VAL A 158 5.62 -3.60 -6.11
N THR A 159 6.71 -2.85 -6.03
CA THR A 159 6.73 -1.44 -6.41
C THR A 159 6.34 -1.25 -7.87
N TYR A 160 6.84 -2.12 -8.76
CA TYR A 160 6.49 -2.10 -10.18
C TYR A 160 4.97 -2.28 -10.39
N VAL A 161 4.36 -3.26 -9.71
CA VAL A 161 2.91 -3.50 -9.76
C VAL A 161 2.13 -2.30 -9.22
N LEU A 162 2.55 -1.70 -8.11
CA LEU A 162 1.91 -0.51 -7.54
C LEU A 162 2.02 0.72 -8.46
N ILE A 163 3.14 0.89 -9.18
CA ILE A 163 3.27 2.00 -10.15
C ILE A 163 2.38 1.75 -11.37
N ILE A 164 2.30 0.52 -11.89
CA ILE A 164 1.36 0.20 -12.98
C ILE A 164 -0.06 0.53 -12.56
N GLN A 165 -0.47 0.12 -11.36
CA GLN A 165 -1.78 0.43 -10.81
C GLN A 165 -2.01 1.94 -10.69
N MET A 166 -1.00 2.69 -10.23
CA MET A 166 -1.06 4.14 -10.14
C MET A 166 -1.25 4.78 -11.53
N LEU A 167 -0.52 4.34 -12.55
CA LEU A 167 -0.69 4.85 -13.91
C LEU A 167 -2.10 4.58 -14.43
N TRP A 168 -2.62 3.36 -14.20
CA TRP A 168 -3.96 2.98 -14.62
C TRP A 168 -5.05 3.83 -13.94
N ILE A 169 -5.01 3.97 -12.61
CA ILE A 169 -6.05 4.71 -11.87
C ILE A 169 -6.06 6.19 -12.25
N ASN A 170 -4.90 6.76 -12.60
CA ASN A 170 -4.77 8.14 -13.10
C ASN A 170 -5.03 8.28 -14.60
N LYS A 171 -5.49 7.22 -15.28
CA LYS A 171 -5.77 7.18 -16.73
C LYS A 171 -4.57 7.56 -17.59
N ILE A 172 -3.37 7.25 -17.12
CA ILE A 172 -2.13 7.49 -17.86
C ILE A 172 -1.87 6.27 -18.74
N VAL A 173 -1.68 6.51 -20.04
CA VAL A 173 -1.44 5.44 -21.02
C VAL A 173 -0.13 4.70 -20.68
N LEU A 174 -0.22 3.40 -20.44
CA LEU A 174 0.94 2.58 -20.09
C LEU A 174 1.87 2.34 -21.28
N LYS A 175 1.32 2.31 -22.50
CA LYS A 175 2.08 2.15 -23.75
C LYS A 175 3.07 3.30 -23.91
N GLY A 176 4.36 2.98 -23.86
CA GLY A 176 5.48 3.93 -23.91
C GLY A 176 6.07 4.30 -22.55
N ASN A 177 5.40 3.97 -21.44
CA ASN A 177 5.85 4.29 -20.08
C ASN A 177 6.40 3.10 -19.29
N TYR A 178 6.44 1.89 -19.88
CA TYR A 178 6.95 0.67 -19.21
C TYR A 178 8.40 0.79 -18.74
N ILE A 179 9.27 1.36 -19.57
CA ILE A 179 10.70 1.56 -19.23
C ILE A 179 10.80 2.48 -18.02
N VAL A 180 10.08 3.59 -18.03
CA VAL A 180 10.15 4.56 -16.95
C VAL A 180 9.53 4.03 -15.66
N THR A 181 8.45 3.25 -15.77
CA THR A 181 7.87 2.49 -14.65
C THR A 181 8.89 1.54 -14.04
N GLY A 182 9.66 0.82 -14.87
CA GLY A 182 10.74 -0.06 -14.43
C GLY A 182 11.87 0.69 -13.74
N ILE A 183 12.29 1.83 -14.29
CA ILE A 183 13.32 2.69 -13.68
C ILE A 183 12.88 3.19 -12.31
N LEU A 184 11.62 3.62 -12.15
CA LEU A 184 11.12 4.09 -10.85
C LEU A 184 11.05 2.97 -9.82
N ALA A 185 10.57 1.78 -10.22
CA ALA A 185 10.58 0.62 -9.35
C ALA A 185 12.02 0.24 -8.95
N LEU A 186 12.96 0.33 -9.89
CA LEU A 186 14.38 0.10 -9.66
C LEU A 186 14.94 1.10 -8.64
N LEU A 187 14.73 2.40 -8.83
CA LEU A 187 15.19 3.44 -7.91
C LEU A 187 14.65 3.23 -6.49
N VAL A 188 13.38 2.87 -6.33
CA VAL A 188 12.81 2.57 -5.01
C VAL A 188 13.45 1.31 -4.40
N SER A 189 13.69 0.27 -5.20
CA SER A 189 14.37 -0.95 -4.73
C SER A 189 15.84 -0.72 -4.38
N GLU A 190 16.54 0.15 -5.11
CA GLU A 190 17.92 0.57 -4.78
C GLU A 190 17.95 1.37 -3.49
N MET A 191 16.96 2.25 -3.26
CA MET A 191 16.81 2.94 -1.98
C MET A 191 16.57 1.96 -0.83
N PHE A 192 15.73 0.93 -1.03
CA PHE A 192 15.58 -0.15 -0.06
C PHE A 192 16.92 -0.85 0.23
N TYR A 193 17.64 -1.26 -0.81
CA TYR A 193 18.93 -1.94 -0.62
C TYR A 193 19.96 -1.03 0.07
N ALA A 194 20.01 0.26 -0.26
CA ALA A 194 20.87 1.22 0.40
C ALA A 194 20.55 1.35 1.91
N THR A 195 19.25 1.32 2.27
CA THR A 195 18.84 1.38 3.68
C THR A 195 19.16 0.12 4.49
N VAL A 196 19.49 -1.01 3.84
CA VAL A 196 19.95 -2.22 4.55
C VAL A 196 21.26 -1.96 5.29
N PHE A 197 22.10 -1.04 4.79
CA PHE A 197 23.37 -0.67 5.41
C PHE A 197 23.24 0.41 6.48
N LEU A 198 22.05 0.98 6.67
CA LEU A 198 21.84 2.01 7.69
C LEU A 198 21.69 1.36 9.07
N PRO A 199 22.46 1.81 10.07
CA PRO A 199 22.37 1.32 11.45
C PRO A 199 21.14 1.93 12.15
N SER A 200 19.95 1.55 11.70
CA SER A 200 18.69 2.07 12.21
C SER A 200 17.63 0.96 12.34
N SER A 201 16.55 1.25 13.05
CA SER A 201 15.45 0.28 13.21
C SER A 201 14.78 -0.05 11.87
N TYR A 202 14.23 -1.27 11.74
CA TYR A 202 13.50 -1.70 10.55
C TYR A 202 12.30 -0.78 10.21
N LEU A 203 11.64 -0.19 11.21
CA LEU A 203 10.55 0.78 11.01
C LEU A 203 11.05 2.07 10.36
N VAL A 204 12.20 2.58 10.82
CA VAL A 204 12.83 3.77 10.25
C VAL A 204 13.25 3.51 8.81
N ASN A 205 13.91 2.38 8.54
CA ASN A 205 14.31 2.02 7.17
C ASN A 205 13.08 1.87 6.25
N GLY A 206 12.02 1.17 6.69
CA GLY A 206 10.77 1.07 5.94
C GLY A 206 10.12 2.43 5.64
N LEU A 207 10.21 3.38 6.57
CA LEU A 207 9.71 4.74 6.38
C LEU A 207 10.55 5.53 5.36
N VAL A 208 11.88 5.39 5.37
CA VAL A 208 12.76 6.00 4.35
C VAL A 208 12.42 5.49 2.95
N VAL A 209 12.13 4.20 2.80
CA VAL A 209 11.70 3.61 1.53
C VAL A 209 10.34 4.15 1.09
N ALA A 210 9.38 4.25 2.00
CA ALA A 210 8.06 4.83 1.72
C ALA A 210 8.15 6.31 1.33
N LEU A 211 9.02 7.10 1.96
CA LEU A 211 9.26 8.50 1.61
C LEU A 211 9.90 8.65 0.22
N SER A 212 10.85 7.77 -0.10
CA SER A 212 11.45 7.69 -1.44
C SER A 212 10.39 7.37 -2.50
N TYR A 213 9.53 6.38 -2.24
CA TYR A 213 8.40 6.05 -3.09
C TYR A 213 7.44 7.24 -3.26
N TYR A 214 7.01 7.87 -2.15
CA TYR A 214 6.14 9.04 -2.17
C TYR A 214 6.69 10.17 -3.04
N PHE A 215 7.99 10.47 -2.87
CA PHE A 215 8.67 11.53 -3.62
C PHE A 215 8.77 11.19 -5.11
N LEU A 216 9.38 10.05 -5.44
CA LEU A 216 9.67 9.66 -6.82
C LEU A 216 8.39 9.44 -7.63
N VAL A 217 7.50 8.60 -7.12
CA VAL A 217 6.26 8.24 -7.81
C VAL A 217 5.28 9.41 -7.84
N GLY A 218 5.24 10.21 -6.77
CA GLY A 218 4.41 11.40 -6.70
C GLY A 218 4.80 12.45 -7.74
N ILE A 219 6.08 12.84 -7.80
CA ILE A 219 6.57 13.81 -8.80
C ILE A 219 6.38 13.27 -10.20
N PHE A 220 6.71 11.99 -10.42
CA PHE A 220 6.62 11.38 -11.73
C PHE A 220 5.19 11.34 -12.25
N ARG A 221 4.21 11.04 -11.39
CA ARG A 221 2.78 11.10 -11.74
C ARG A 221 2.40 12.49 -12.26
N TYR A 222 2.78 13.56 -11.56
CA TYR A 222 2.47 14.93 -12.00
C TYR A 222 3.22 15.31 -13.28
N TRP A 223 4.45 14.82 -13.47
CA TRP A 223 5.20 15.02 -14.70
C TRP A 223 4.51 14.37 -15.89
N LEU A 224 4.07 13.12 -15.77
CA LEU A 224 3.32 12.41 -16.82
C LEU A 224 1.97 13.05 -17.13
N LEU A 225 1.29 13.57 -16.11
CA LEU A 225 0.04 14.31 -16.27
C LEU A 225 0.25 15.74 -16.82
N LYS A 226 1.49 16.14 -17.13
CA LYS A 226 1.86 17.50 -17.56
C LYS A 226 1.34 18.60 -16.62
N SER A 227 1.22 18.27 -15.34
CA SER A 227 0.70 19.15 -14.28
C SER A 227 1.73 19.37 -13.17
N LEU A 228 2.99 19.02 -13.43
CA LEU A 228 4.10 19.31 -12.53
C LEU A 228 4.43 20.81 -12.60
N ASP A 229 4.01 21.54 -11.58
CA ASP A 229 4.41 22.92 -11.36
C ASP A 229 5.46 23.02 -10.23
N ARG A 230 6.05 24.21 -10.09
CA ARG A 230 7.04 24.48 -9.05
C ARG A 230 6.45 24.34 -7.64
N LYS A 231 5.15 24.58 -7.46
CA LYS A 231 4.48 24.48 -6.15
C LYS A 231 4.34 23.03 -5.71
N VAL A 232 3.88 22.15 -6.60
CA VAL A 232 3.76 20.71 -6.37
C VAL A 232 5.13 20.11 -6.11
N PHE A 233 6.13 20.40 -6.94
CA PHE A 233 7.50 19.93 -6.72
C PHE A 233 8.04 20.36 -5.35
N ARG A 234 7.89 21.64 -4.99
CA ARG A 234 8.31 22.17 -3.69
C ARG A 234 7.57 21.50 -2.54
N ARG A 235 6.27 21.22 -2.68
CA ARG A 235 5.48 20.51 -1.65
C ARG A 235 6.03 19.11 -1.39
N TYR A 236 6.32 18.34 -2.44
CA TYR A 236 6.88 16.99 -2.29
C TYR A 236 8.26 17.03 -1.62
N ILE A 237 9.15 17.94 -2.03
CA ILE A 237 10.45 18.11 -1.38
C ILE A 237 10.30 18.46 0.10
N ILE A 238 9.50 19.48 0.42
CA ILE A 238 9.38 19.97 1.80
C ILE A 238 8.81 18.87 2.69
N ILE A 239 7.74 18.18 2.26
CA ILE A 239 7.12 17.12 3.05
C ILE A 239 8.11 15.97 3.25
N SER A 240 8.71 15.45 2.18
CA SER A 240 9.66 14.34 2.27
C SER A 240 10.88 14.68 3.12
N LEU A 241 11.47 15.86 2.93
CA LEU A 241 12.64 16.31 3.70
C LEU A 241 12.29 16.54 5.17
N SER A 242 11.14 17.16 5.46
CA SER A 242 10.73 17.44 6.84
C SER A 242 10.50 16.14 7.61
N ILE A 243 9.78 15.18 7.02
CA ILE A 243 9.55 13.87 7.65
C ILE A 243 10.89 13.13 7.79
N PHE A 244 11.72 13.11 6.73
CA PHE A 244 13.03 12.48 6.78
C PHE A 244 13.89 13.05 7.91
N LEU A 245 13.94 14.38 8.08
CA LEU A 245 14.68 15.02 9.16
C LEU A 245 14.15 14.65 10.54
N VAL A 246 12.83 14.66 10.74
CA VAL A 246 12.22 14.24 12.02
C VAL A 246 12.59 12.80 12.34
N VAL A 247 12.54 11.91 11.35
CA VAL A 247 12.88 10.50 11.51
C VAL A 247 14.37 10.31 11.77
N ALA A 248 15.23 10.96 11.00
CA ALA A 248 16.68 10.88 11.16
C ALA A 248 17.13 11.42 12.54
N LEU A 249 16.48 12.47 13.05
CA LEU A 249 16.79 13.04 14.36
C LEU A 249 16.21 12.24 15.54
N SER A 250 15.11 11.52 15.32
CA SER A 250 14.48 10.68 16.37
C SER A 250 14.97 9.23 16.37
N ALA A 251 15.58 8.77 15.28
CA ALA A 251 16.16 7.46 15.17
C ALA A 251 17.31 7.29 16.17
N ARG A 252 17.30 6.17 16.89
CA ARG A 252 18.47 5.72 17.66
C ARG A 252 19.44 5.07 16.68
N TRP A 253 20.51 5.79 16.36
CA TRP A 253 21.62 5.29 15.54
C TRP A 253 22.52 4.43 16.44
N THR A 254 22.75 3.18 16.07
CA THR A 254 23.55 2.21 16.85
C THR A 254 24.72 1.66 16.08
#